data_AF-A0A1M4YZC6-F1
#
_entry.id   AF-A0A1M4YZC6-F1
#
_cell.length_a   1.000
_cell.length_b   1.000
_cell.length_c   1.000
_cell.angle_alpha   90.00
_cell.angle_beta   90.00
_cell.angle_gamma   90.00
#
_symmetry.space_group_name_H-M   'P 1'
#
loop_
_entity.id
_entity.type
_entity.pdbx_description
1 polymer ?
#
loop_
_entity_poly.entity_id
_entity_poly.type
_entity_poly.pdbx_seq_one_letter_code
_entity_poly.pdbx_strand_id
1 'polypeptide(L)' 'MQKKLVALRGRLVEEQQKLISQAALSGVLPTDSAIRKISDIENSIMAVEHMIEELGSSKAPAKGAASKA' A
#
# COMPACT_ATOMS: atom_id res chain seq x y z
N MET A 1 -15.89 4.09 2.19
CA MET A 1 -14.54 3.97 2.78
C MET A 1 -13.52 3.43 1.79
N GLN A 2 -13.76 2.26 1.19
CA GLN A 2 -12.84 1.61 0.23
C GLN A 2 -12.34 2.52 -0.91
N LYS A 3 -13.21 3.29 -1.58
CA LYS A 3 -12.80 4.26 -2.62
C LYS A 3 -11.78 5.31 -2.13
N LYS A 4 -11.90 5.76 -0.87
CA LYS A 4 -10.96 6.72 -0.27
C LYS A 4 -9.60 6.08 0.01
N LEU A 5 -9.59 4.80 0.43
CA LEU A 5 -8.35 4.04 0.65
C LEU A 5 -7.63 3.75 -0.67
N VAL A 6 -8.37 3.37 -1.72
CA VAL A 6 -7.79 3.19 -3.07
C VAL A 6 -7.16 4.49 -3.58
N ALA A 7 -7.85 5.63 -3.40
CA ALA A 7 -7.30 6.94 -3.77
C ALA A 7 -6.10 7.36 -2.90
N LEU A 8 -6.05 6.94 -1.63
CA LEU A 8 -4.89 7.16 -0.77
C LEU A 8 -3.69 6.32 -1.22
N ARG A 9 -3.90 5.02 -1.48
CA ARG A 9 -2.87 4.11 -2.03
C ARG A 9 -2.27 4.68 -3.32
N GLY A 10 -3.11 5.16 -4.24
CA GLY A 10 -2.65 5.78 -5.49
C GLY A 10 -1.70 6.95 -5.27
N ARG A 11 -2.05 7.87 -4.36
CA ARG A 11 -1.21 9.02 -4.02
C ARG A 11 0.10 8.62 -3.35
N LEU A 12 0.08 7.61 -2.47
CA LEU A 12 1.29 7.12 -1.82
C LEU A 12 2.27 6.49 -2.82
N VAL A 13 1.75 5.68 -3.76
CA VAL A 13 2.57 5.07 -4.83
C VAL A 13 3.16 6.14 -5.74
N GLU A 14 2.40 7.17 -6.10
CA GLU A 14 2.88 8.28 -6.93
C GLU A 14 4.03 9.05 -6.24
N GLU A 15 3.88 9.37 -4.95
CA GLU A 15 4.94 10.04 -4.19
C GLU A 15 6.19 9.16 -4.00
N GLN A 16 6.02 7.85 -3.76
CA GLN A 16 7.14 6.90 -3.71
C GLN A 16 7.90 6.89 -5.05
N GLN A 17 7.18 6.75 -6.17
CA GLN A 17 7.76 6.72 -7.51
C GLN A 17 8.52 8.01 -7.82
N LYS A 18 7.97 9.17 -7.42
CA LYS A 18 8.61 10.46 -7.58
C LYS A 18 9.93 10.54 -6.82
N LEU A 19 9.98 10.11 -5.56
CA LEU A 19 11.21 10.11 -4.76
C LEU A 19 12.28 9.18 -5.33
N ILE A 20 11.90 7.97 -5.75
CA ILE A 20 12.80 7.01 -6.39
C ILE A 20 13.34 7.58 -7.70
N SER A 21 12.47 8.17 -8.53
CA SER A 21 12.88 8.77 -9.81
C SER A 21 13.82 9.95 -9.61
N GLN A 22 13.55 10.80 -8.61
CA GLN A 22 14.43 11.92 -8.25
C GLN A 22 15.82 11.43 -7.80
N ALA A 23 15.87 10.38 -6.97
CA ALA A 23 17.12 9.77 -6.56
C ALA A 23 17.90 9.22 -7.77
N ALA A 24 17.23 8.46 -8.64
CA ALA A 24 17.84 7.90 -9.84
C ALA A 24 18.37 8.96 -10.81
N LEU A 25 17.63 10.05 -11.01
CA LEU A 25 18.00 11.14 -11.92
C LEU A 25 19.10 12.05 -11.38
N SER A 26 19.31 12.08 -10.07
CA SER A 26 20.31 12.94 -9.43
C SER A 26 21.76 12.53 -9.73
N GLY A 27 21.99 11.29 -10.20
CA GLY A 27 23.33 10.75 -10.44
C GLY A 27 24.16 10.52 -9.18
N VAL A 28 23.56 10.70 -8.00
CA VAL A 28 24.17 10.47 -6.68
C VAL A 28 23.29 9.51 -5.87
N LEU A 29 23.90 8.82 -4.91
CA LEU A 29 23.16 7.96 -4.01
C LEU A 29 22.15 8.78 -3.18
N PRO A 30 20.92 8.29 -2.97
CA PRO A 30 19.96 8.96 -2.11
C PRO A 30 20.50 9.09 -0.69
N THR A 31 20.20 10.22 -0.06
CA THR A 31 20.56 10.44 1.35
C THR A 31 19.80 9.48 2.25
N ASP A 32 20.35 9.18 3.44
CA ASP A 32 19.65 8.38 4.45
C ASP A 32 18.25 8.93 4.78
N SER A 33 18.09 10.25 4.76
CA SER A 33 16.79 10.89 4.97
C SER A 33 15.81 10.58 3.84
N ALA A 34 16.28 10.51 2.59
CA ALA A 34 15.46 10.13 1.45
C ALA A 34 15.07 8.65 1.52
N ILE A 35 16.02 7.77 1.89
CA ILE A 35 15.77 6.34 2.08
C ILE A 35 14.73 6.10 3.18
N ARG A 36 14.88 6.76 4.35
CA ARG A 36 13.91 6.69 5.44
C ARG A 36 12.51 7.13 4.99
N LYS A 37 12.43 8.24 4.25
CA LYS A 37 11.14 8.74 3.74
C LYS A 37 10.47 7.77 2.77
N ILE A 38 11.25 7.10 1.90
CA ILE A 38 10.72 6.06 1.00
C ILE A 38 10.17 4.88 1.83
N SER A 39 10.92 4.43 2.85
CA SER A 39 10.48 3.34 3.73
C SER A 39 9.20 3.68 4.52
N ASP A 40 9.06 4.91 5.01
CA ASP A 40 7.83 5.36 5.70
C ASP A 40 6.61 5.32 4.76
N ILE A 41 6.80 5.68 3.49
CA ILE A 41 5.75 5.61 2.47
C ILE A 41 5.40 4.15 2.16
N GLU A 42 6.39 3.27 2.02
CA GLU A 42 6.19 1.82 1.80
C GLU A 42 5.39 1.18 2.93
N ASN A 43 5.75 1.49 4.19
CA ASN A 43 5.01 1.03 5.36
C ASN A 43 3.55 1.53 5.35
N SER A 44 3.33 2.77 4.92
CA SER A 44 1.99 3.34 4.79
C SER A 44 1.18 2.68 3.66
N ILE A 45 1.82 2.33 2.53
CA ILE A 45 1.17 1.60 1.43
C ILE A 45 0.71 0.23 1.92
N MET A 46 1.59 -0.54 2.58
CA MET A 46 1.26 -1.87 3.11
C MET A 46 0.08 -1.81 4.07
N ALA A 47 0.05 -0.82 4.98
CA ALA A 47 -1.06 -0.65 5.92
C ALA A 47 -2.38 -0.36 5.18
N VAL A 48 -2.36 0.51 4.17
CA VAL A 48 -3.56 0.86 3.39
C VAL A 48 -4.04 -0.33 2.53
N GLU A 49 -3.12 -1.11 1.95
CA GLU A 49 -3.44 -2.32 1.21
C GLU A 49 -4.14 -3.34 2.11
N HIS A 50 -3.61 -3.58 3.31
CA HIS A 50 -4.24 -4.47 4.29
C HIS A 50 -5.67 -4.02 4.64
N MET A 51 -5.89 -2.72 4.89
CA MET A 51 -7.23 -2.19 5.15
C MET A 51 -8.19 -2.35 3.94
N ILE A 52 -7.68 -2.29 2.71
CA ILE A 52 -8.49 -2.54 1.51
C ILE A 52 -8.88 -4.02 1.42
N GLU A 53 -7.95 -4.92 1.70
CA GLU A 53 -8.16 -6.37 1.72
C GLU A 53 -9.20 -6.79 2.76
N GLU A 54 -9.12 -6.24 3.98
CA GLU A 54 -10.09 -6.50 5.05
C GLU A 54 -11.52 -6.11 4.63
N LEU A 55 -11.68 -4.94 4.00
CA LEU A 55 -12.97 -4.47 3.48
C LEU A 55 -13.49 -5.28 2.30
N GLY A 56 -12.59 -5.86 1.49
CA GLY A 56 -12.94 -6.75 0.38
C GLY A 56 -13.33 -8.16 0.85
N SER A 57 -12.66 -8.65 1.89
CA SER A 57 -12.84 -9.98 2.46
C SER A 57 -14.11 -10.09 3.33
N SER A 58 -14.70 -8.96 3.73
CA SER A 58 -15.94 -8.95 4.54
C SER A 58 -17.19 -9.45 3.78
N LYS A 59 -17.09 -9.83 2.50
CA LYS A 59 -18.26 -10.14 1.65
C LYS A 59 -18.42 -11.61 1.22
N ALA A 60 -17.67 -12.55 1.77
CA ALA A 60 -17.91 -13.98 1.54
C ALA A 60 -18.35 -14.68 2.84
N PRO A 61 -19.64 -15.05 3.01
CA PRO A 61 -19.96 -16.09 3.98
C PRO A 61 -19.27 -17.38 3.51
N ALA A 62 -18.50 -18.01 4.40
CA ALA A 62 -17.85 -19.29 4.16
C ALA A 62 -18.93 -20.32 3.78
N LYS A 63 -19.09 -20.54 2.47
CA LYS A 63 -20.04 -21.51 1.94
C LYS A 63 -19.38 -22.88 2.06
N GLY A 64 -19.67 -23.59 3.15
CA GLY A 64 -19.38 -25.03 3.24
C GLY A 64 -18.79 -25.49 4.57
N ALA A 65 -19.56 -25.42 5.65
CA ALA A 65 -19.33 -26.27 6.83
C ALA A 65 -20.67 -26.67 7.46
N ALA A 66 -21.57 -27.21 6.64
CA ALA A 66 -22.79 -27.85 7.12
C ALA A 66 -23.24 -28.93 6.12
N SER A 67 -22.66 -30.13 6.25
CA SER A 67 -23.34 -31.41 6.04
C SER A 67 -22.34 -32.57 6.07
N LYS A 68 -22.37 -33.34 7.15
CA LYS A 68 -22.92 -34.69 7.06
C LYS A 68 -23.28 -35.19 8.46
N ALA A 69 -24.54 -35.61 8.56
CA ALA A 69 -25.11 -36.43 9.62
C ALA A 69 -24.48 -37.83 9.62
#